data_AF-A0A7J3ZCM3-F1
#
_entry.id   AF-A0A7J3ZCM3-F1
#
_cell.length_a   1.000
_cell.length_b   1.000
_cell.length_c   1.000
_cell.angle_alpha   90.00
_cell.angle_beta   90.00
_cell.angle_gamma   90.00
#
_symmetry.space_group_name_H-M   'P 1'
#
loop_
_entity.id
_entity.type
_entity.pdbx_description
1 polymer ?
#
loop_
_entity_poly.entity_id
_entity_poly.type
_entity_poly.pdbx_seq_one_letter_code
_entity_poly.pdbx_strand_id
1 'polypeptide(L)'
;MYGRSVDTSVRREGWLADLEDLAKLEGIGLDLGDFPSVLINVGRHPYRSGKLVAFPQMGNVQIFAYRKDIFDGLGLPEPKTWSDVLNACEKIKASQLVEYAIAFRGVKGNPVATAFQPILYAFGGKIVSDDLRKSALDSKAVEALEFFLQLKKYAPPGVENFNTPDVRDRLIGGRIAMGTETWPGWIKDADNPAVSKVPGLLAYTTTPEERTKPSPSSESGTGGYLLHL
;
A
#
# COMPACT_ATOMS: atom_id res chain seq x y z
N MET A 1 3.12 25.09 -11.51
CA MET A 1 4.41 24.89 -10.81
C MET A 1 4.20 23.94 -9.62
N TYR A 2 3.73 22.71 -9.88
CA TYR A 2 3.45 21.69 -8.86
C TYR A 2 4.18 20.41 -9.26
N GLY A 3 5.09 19.90 -8.41
CA GLY A 3 5.77 18.64 -8.71
C GLY A 3 7.14 18.41 -8.07
N ARG A 4 7.50 19.07 -6.96
CA ARG A 4 8.64 18.63 -6.15
C ARG A 4 8.10 18.27 -4.77
N SER A 5 8.22 17.01 -4.37
CA SER A 5 8.05 16.66 -2.96
C SER A 5 9.17 17.34 -2.18
N VAL A 6 8.87 17.81 -0.96
CA VAL A 6 9.84 18.45 -0.05
C VAL A 6 11.11 17.59 0.10
N ASP A 7 10.95 16.26 0.09
CA ASP A 7 12.05 15.29 0.12
C ASP A 7 13.04 15.43 -1.07
N THR A 8 12.53 15.64 -2.29
CA THR A 8 13.39 15.78 -3.47
C THR A 8 14.13 17.11 -3.57
N SER A 9 13.60 18.20 -3.01
CA SER A 9 14.28 19.49 -2.97
C SER A 9 15.40 19.51 -1.93
N VAL A 10 15.13 19.00 -0.72
CA VAL A 10 16.11 18.93 0.38
C VAL A 10 17.32 18.06 -0.02
N ARG A 11 17.09 16.92 -0.69
CA ARG A 11 18.16 16.06 -1.23
C ARG A 11 19.03 16.75 -2.28
N ARG A 12 18.45 17.55 -3.18
CA ARG A 12 19.19 18.22 -4.27
C ARG A 12 19.98 19.44 -3.79
N GLU A 13 19.51 20.10 -2.75
CA GLU A 13 20.12 21.34 -2.25
C GLU A 13 21.29 21.08 -1.29
N GLY A 14 21.65 19.81 -1.06
CA GLY A 14 22.80 19.42 -0.24
C GLY A 14 22.56 19.62 1.25
N TRP A 15 21.30 19.74 1.68
CA TRP A 15 20.93 19.99 3.08
C TRP A 15 20.97 18.74 3.95
N LEU A 16 21.23 17.56 3.38
CA LEU A 16 21.29 16.32 4.12
C LEU A 16 22.74 15.87 4.30
N ALA A 17 23.07 15.55 5.55
CA ALA A 17 24.35 14.96 5.89
C ALA A 17 24.50 13.56 5.29
N ASP A 18 25.76 13.18 5.04
CA ASP A 18 26.10 11.79 4.76
C ASP A 18 26.12 11.01 6.08
N LEU A 19 25.12 10.16 6.29
CA LEU A 19 24.98 9.39 7.52
C LEU A 19 26.10 8.36 7.69
N GLU A 20 26.71 7.89 6.60
CA GLU A 20 27.86 6.98 6.67
C GLU A 20 29.12 7.72 7.15
N ASP A 21 29.29 9.00 6.77
CA ASP A 21 30.38 9.83 7.29
C ASP A 21 30.12 10.31 8.72
N LEU A 22 28.87 10.67 9.05
CA LEU A 22 28.49 11.04 10.42
C LEU A 22 28.71 9.88 11.39
N ALA A 23 28.31 8.66 11.01
CA ALA A 23 28.54 7.48 11.84
C ALA A 23 30.02 7.23 12.10
N LYS A 24 30.90 7.42 11.10
CA LYS A 24 32.36 7.32 11.29
C LYS A 24 32.90 8.36 12.26
N LEU A 25 32.43 9.61 12.16
CA LEU A 25 32.85 10.69 13.06
C LEU A 25 32.46 10.40 14.52
N GLU A 26 31.28 9.82 14.71
CA GLU A 26 30.76 9.45 16.03
C GLU A 26 31.24 8.07 16.53
N GLY A 27 32.04 7.35 15.73
CA GLY A 27 32.51 6.00 16.08
C GLY A 27 31.41 4.94 16.12
N ILE A 28 30.30 5.15 15.40
CA ILE A 28 29.15 4.25 15.31
C ILE A 28 29.32 3.31 14.11
N GLY A 29 29.20 2.00 14.36
CA GLY A 29 29.11 1.01 13.29
C GLY A 29 27.69 0.93 12.73
N LEU A 30 27.52 1.12 11.42
CA LEU A 30 26.25 0.89 10.74
C LEU A 30 26.21 -0.53 10.15
N ASP A 31 25.35 -1.38 10.67
CA ASP A 31 25.07 -2.69 10.06
C ASP A 31 23.98 -2.55 8.99
N LEU A 32 24.38 -2.08 7.81
CA LEU A 32 23.45 -1.95 6.68
C LEU A 32 22.98 -3.32 6.14
N GLY A 33 23.66 -4.41 6.50
CA GLY A 33 23.31 -5.78 6.09
C GLY A 33 22.07 -6.31 6.81
N ASP A 34 21.76 -5.77 7.99
CA ASP A 34 20.57 -6.10 8.77
C ASP A 34 19.26 -5.56 8.14
N PHE A 35 19.36 -4.72 7.11
CA PHE A 35 18.22 -4.12 6.43
C PHE A 35 18.01 -4.72 5.03
N PRO A 36 16.75 -4.94 4.60
CA PRO A 36 16.47 -5.16 3.20
C PRO A 36 17.09 -4.05 2.33
N SER A 37 17.88 -4.44 1.34
CA SER A 37 18.66 -3.50 0.52
C SER A 37 17.79 -2.44 -0.17
N VAL A 38 16.52 -2.76 -0.44
CA VAL A 38 15.53 -1.81 -0.98
C VAL A 38 15.29 -0.63 -0.05
N LEU A 39 15.24 -0.84 1.28
CA LEU A 39 15.03 0.23 2.26
C LEU A 39 16.25 1.15 2.35
N ILE A 40 17.45 0.56 2.33
CA ILE A 40 18.70 1.33 2.26
C ILE A 40 18.77 2.16 0.97
N ASN A 41 18.40 1.56 -0.16
CA ASN A 41 18.43 2.24 -1.46
C ASN A 41 17.53 3.48 -1.52
N VAL A 42 16.35 3.46 -0.87
CA VAL A 42 15.46 4.62 -0.79
C VAL A 42 16.08 5.75 0.03
N GLY A 43 16.89 5.42 1.04
CA GLY A 43 17.65 6.37 1.83
C GLY A 43 18.86 6.99 1.10
N ARG A 44 19.23 6.50 -0.09
CA ARG A 44 20.39 6.99 -0.85
C ARG A 44 20.04 8.15 -1.79
N HIS A 45 20.95 9.12 -1.89
CA HIS A 45 20.88 10.19 -2.89
C HIS A 45 22.23 10.43 -3.60
N PRO A 46 22.32 10.29 -4.94
CA PRO A 46 21.31 9.76 -5.86
C PRO A 46 20.82 8.33 -5.50
N TYR A 47 19.61 7.97 -5.93
CA TYR A 47 18.99 6.67 -5.61
C TYR A 47 19.92 5.50 -5.96
N ARG A 48 20.06 4.53 -5.05
CA ARG A 48 20.95 3.35 -5.11
C ARG A 48 22.47 3.61 -5.09
N SER A 49 22.96 4.69 -5.68
CA SER A 49 24.40 4.89 -5.89
C SER A 49 25.04 5.93 -4.98
N GLY A 50 24.24 6.80 -4.37
CA GLY A 50 24.75 7.94 -3.63
C GLY A 50 24.83 7.75 -2.12
N LYS A 51 25.10 8.86 -1.45
CA LYS A 51 25.27 8.96 0.00
C LYS A 51 24.00 8.50 0.70
N LEU A 52 24.14 7.80 1.83
CA LEU A 52 23.02 7.50 2.69
C LEU A 52 22.61 8.78 3.42
N VAL A 53 21.48 9.38 3.04
CA VAL A 53 21.01 10.67 3.56
C VAL A 53 19.79 10.55 4.45
N ALA A 54 19.24 9.34 4.55
CA ALA A 54 18.11 9.02 5.42
C ALA A 54 18.20 7.54 5.83
N PHE A 55 17.88 7.25 7.09
CA PHE A 55 17.89 5.88 7.61
C PHE A 55 16.45 5.36 7.76
N PRO A 56 16.17 4.09 7.36
CA PRO A 56 14.83 3.53 7.52
C PRO A 56 14.52 3.34 9.01
N GLN A 57 13.46 3.97 9.52
CA GLN A 57 13.03 3.81 10.90
C GLN A 57 11.88 2.79 11.01
N MET A 58 10.95 2.82 10.06
CA MET A 58 9.78 1.96 10.07
C MET A 58 9.47 1.50 8.65
N GLY A 59 9.59 0.19 8.39
CA GLY A 59 9.04 -0.43 7.20
C GLY A 59 7.52 -0.50 7.31
N ASN A 60 6.82 -0.21 6.23
CA ASN A 60 5.39 -0.49 6.14
C ASN A 60 5.16 -1.35 4.91
N VAL A 61 4.16 -2.22 4.89
CA VAL A 61 3.80 -3.00 3.70
C VAL A 61 2.31 -2.95 3.53
N GLN A 62 1.87 -2.83 2.28
CA GLN A 62 0.46 -2.86 1.96
C GLN A 62 -0.01 -4.31 1.92
N ILE A 63 -0.97 -4.64 2.78
CA ILE A 63 -1.54 -5.98 2.91
C ILE A 63 -2.98 -5.95 2.40
N PHE A 64 -3.40 -7.01 1.69
CA PHE A 64 -4.81 -7.19 1.37
C PHE A 64 -5.50 -7.94 2.51
N ALA A 65 -6.62 -7.43 3.00
CA ALA A 65 -7.37 -8.06 4.09
C ALA A 65 -8.76 -8.46 3.62
N TYR A 66 -9.25 -9.61 4.10
CA TYR A 66 -10.61 -10.08 3.84
C TYR A 66 -11.22 -10.79 5.07
N ARG A 67 -12.55 -10.79 5.15
CA ARG A 67 -13.33 -11.48 6.18
C ARG A 67 -13.47 -12.96 5.87
N LYS A 68 -12.71 -13.82 6.56
CA LYS A 68 -12.72 -15.28 6.38
C LYS A 68 -14.11 -15.86 6.58
N ASP A 69 -14.84 -15.42 7.58
CA ASP A 69 -16.19 -15.91 7.89
C ASP A 69 -17.20 -15.62 6.77
N ILE A 70 -17.08 -14.46 6.11
CA ILE A 70 -17.91 -14.14 4.93
C ILE A 70 -17.49 -15.00 3.73
N PHE A 71 -16.19 -15.20 3.54
CA PHE A 71 -15.67 -16.03 2.46
C PHE A 71 -16.08 -17.49 2.64
N ASP A 72 -15.87 -18.07 3.81
CA ASP A 72 -16.25 -19.43 4.17
C ASP A 72 -17.77 -19.63 4.07
N GLY A 73 -18.56 -18.67 4.56
CA GLY A 73 -20.03 -18.71 4.48
C GLY A 73 -20.57 -18.67 3.05
N LEU A 74 -19.80 -18.14 2.09
CA LEU A 74 -20.16 -18.09 0.67
C LEU A 74 -19.41 -19.12 -0.19
N GLY A 75 -18.59 -19.98 0.42
CA GLY A 75 -17.73 -20.92 -0.31
C GLY A 75 -16.74 -20.23 -1.26
N LEU A 76 -16.30 -19.01 -0.93
CA LEU A 76 -15.32 -18.25 -1.68
C LEU A 76 -13.90 -18.69 -1.26
N PRO A 77 -13.00 -19.01 -2.21
CA PRO A 77 -11.60 -19.24 -1.89
C PRO A 77 -10.90 -17.92 -1.52
N GLU A 78 -9.72 -18.02 -0.89
CA GLU A 78 -8.81 -16.87 -0.76
C GLU A 78 -8.59 -16.22 -2.15
N PRO A 79 -8.78 -14.90 -2.29
CA PRO A 79 -8.69 -14.24 -3.58
C PRO A 79 -7.21 -14.09 -3.98
N LYS A 80 -6.82 -14.72 -5.08
CA LYS A 80 -5.44 -14.67 -5.59
C LYS A 80 -5.27 -13.59 -6.65
N THR A 81 -6.32 -13.36 -7.43
CA THR A 81 -6.34 -12.36 -8.51
C THR A 81 -7.27 -11.20 -8.23
N TRP A 82 -7.05 -10.07 -8.88
CA TRP A 82 -8.01 -8.96 -8.85
C TRP A 82 -9.36 -9.39 -9.43
N SER A 83 -9.37 -10.23 -10.45
CA SER A 83 -10.59 -10.87 -10.96
C SER A 83 -11.33 -11.69 -9.88
N ASP A 84 -10.62 -12.43 -9.00
CA ASP A 84 -11.23 -13.10 -7.85
C ASP A 84 -11.85 -12.10 -6.87
N VAL A 85 -11.18 -10.97 -6.62
CA VAL A 85 -11.72 -9.90 -5.77
C VAL A 85 -13.02 -9.32 -6.34
N LEU A 86 -13.06 -9.05 -7.66
CA LEU A 86 -14.27 -8.53 -8.30
C LEU A 86 -15.42 -9.55 -8.24
N ASN A 87 -15.13 -10.82 -8.50
CA ASN A 87 -16.11 -11.91 -8.38
C ASN A 87 -16.59 -12.07 -6.93
N ALA A 88 -15.70 -11.96 -5.94
CA ALA A 88 -16.07 -11.96 -4.53
C ALA A 88 -16.96 -10.75 -4.19
N CYS A 89 -16.65 -9.57 -4.74
CA CYS A 89 -17.47 -8.37 -4.55
C CYS A 89 -18.92 -8.59 -5.00
N GLU A 90 -19.12 -9.23 -6.16
CA GLU A 90 -20.43 -9.55 -6.70
C GLU A 90 -21.22 -10.49 -5.78
N LYS A 91 -20.61 -11.60 -5.36
CA LYS A 91 -21.26 -12.58 -4.47
C LYS A 91 -21.56 -12.00 -3.10
N ILE A 92 -20.62 -11.25 -2.53
CA ILE A 92 -20.79 -10.62 -1.22
C ILE A 92 -21.92 -9.59 -1.26
N LYS A 93 -21.97 -8.74 -2.29
CA LYS A 93 -23.07 -7.79 -2.48
C LYS A 93 -24.43 -8.49 -2.59
N ALA A 94 -24.50 -9.60 -3.33
CA ALA A 94 -25.72 -10.38 -3.48
C ALA A 94 -26.16 -11.07 -2.17
N SER A 95 -25.20 -11.46 -1.32
CA SER A 95 -25.46 -12.16 -0.06
C SER A 95 -26.07 -11.30 1.04
N GLN A 96 -25.83 -9.97 1.00
CA GLN A 96 -26.22 -9.03 2.05
C GLN A 96 -25.65 -9.35 3.46
N LEU A 97 -24.63 -10.21 3.56
CA LEU A 97 -23.98 -10.57 4.84
C LEU A 97 -23.19 -9.41 5.48
N VAL A 98 -22.86 -8.39 4.68
CA VAL A 98 -22.13 -7.19 5.10
C VAL A 98 -22.61 -6.00 4.28
N GLU A 99 -22.41 -4.80 4.82
CA GLU A 99 -22.90 -3.57 4.20
C GLU A 99 -22.25 -3.29 2.83
N TYR A 100 -20.94 -3.50 2.73
CA TYR A 100 -20.19 -3.31 1.48
C TYR A 100 -19.13 -4.38 1.29
N ALA A 101 -18.87 -4.75 0.04
CA ALA A 101 -17.91 -5.82 -0.23
C ALA A 101 -16.47 -5.37 -0.06
N ILE A 102 -16.15 -4.12 -0.44
CA ILE A 102 -14.78 -3.62 -0.46
C ILE A 102 -14.72 -2.15 -0.08
N ALA A 103 -13.61 -1.69 0.50
CA ALA A 103 -13.29 -0.27 0.55
C ALA A 103 -11.79 -0.02 0.33
N PHE A 104 -11.49 1.22 -0.04
CA PHE A 104 -10.16 1.72 -0.35
C PHE A 104 -10.08 3.22 -0.05
N ARG A 105 -8.87 3.78 0.06
CA ARG A 105 -8.71 5.22 0.18
C ARG A 105 -8.97 5.90 -1.16
N GLY A 106 -9.82 6.93 -1.16
CA GLY A 106 -10.22 7.63 -2.38
C GLY A 106 -9.83 9.11 -2.43
N VAL A 107 -9.38 9.68 -1.32
CA VAL A 107 -9.00 11.12 -1.27
C VAL A 107 -7.87 11.41 -2.28
N LYS A 108 -8.02 12.53 -2.98
CA LYS A 108 -7.04 13.04 -3.95
C LYS A 108 -5.63 13.11 -3.35
N GLY A 109 -4.65 12.65 -4.12
CA GLY A 109 -3.23 12.69 -3.76
C GLY A 109 -2.70 11.30 -3.44
N ASN A 110 -1.87 11.20 -2.40
CA ASN A 110 -1.32 9.93 -1.94
C ASN A 110 -2.40 8.85 -1.69
N PRO A 111 -3.56 9.13 -1.05
CA PRO A 111 -4.49 8.07 -0.66
C PRO A 111 -5.01 7.24 -1.84
N VAL A 112 -5.61 7.89 -2.84
CA VAL A 112 -6.10 7.19 -4.04
C VAL A 112 -4.98 6.60 -4.90
N ALA A 113 -3.80 7.22 -4.91
CA ALA A 113 -2.64 6.67 -5.61
C ALA A 113 -2.18 5.35 -4.98
N THR A 114 -2.13 5.25 -3.65
CA THR A 114 -1.79 4.02 -2.92
C THR A 114 -2.81 2.92 -3.16
N ALA A 115 -4.11 3.25 -3.20
CA ALA A 115 -5.15 2.27 -3.52
C ALA A 115 -5.05 1.73 -4.96
N PHE A 116 -4.73 2.61 -5.92
CA PHE A 116 -4.70 2.27 -7.34
C PHE A 116 -3.42 1.54 -7.78
N GLN A 117 -2.27 1.90 -7.22
CA GLN A 117 -0.96 1.48 -7.69
C GLN A 117 -0.75 -0.06 -7.73
N PRO A 118 -1.23 -0.86 -6.77
CA PRO A 118 -1.11 -2.31 -6.87
C PRO A 118 -1.92 -2.93 -8.02
N ILE A 119 -3.09 -2.35 -8.35
CA ILE A 119 -3.91 -2.77 -9.50
C ILE A 119 -3.19 -2.40 -10.80
N LEU A 120 -2.66 -1.17 -10.89
CA LEU A 120 -1.87 -0.72 -12.05
C LEU A 120 -0.74 -1.71 -12.35
N TYR A 121 0.01 -2.10 -11.32
CA TYR A 121 1.11 -3.04 -11.48
C TYR A 121 0.64 -4.45 -11.82
N ALA A 122 -0.41 -4.97 -11.17
CA ALA A 122 -0.95 -6.29 -11.50
C ALA A 122 -1.38 -6.39 -12.98
N PHE A 123 -1.86 -5.30 -13.56
CA PHE A 123 -2.22 -5.19 -14.98
C PHE A 123 -1.02 -4.96 -15.92
N GLY A 124 0.19 -4.84 -15.37
CA GLY A 124 1.45 -4.66 -16.11
C GLY A 124 1.78 -3.21 -16.46
N GLY A 125 1.06 -2.23 -15.92
CA GLY A 125 1.34 -0.81 -16.11
C GLY A 125 2.50 -0.31 -15.25
N LYS A 126 3.05 0.87 -15.58
CA LYS A 126 4.10 1.54 -14.80
C LYS A 126 3.81 3.03 -14.71
N ILE A 127 4.18 3.65 -13.59
CA ILE A 127 4.05 5.12 -13.43
C ILE A 127 5.19 5.83 -14.17
N VAL A 128 6.42 5.33 -14.04
CA VAL A 128 7.63 5.90 -14.62
C VAL A 128 8.43 4.83 -15.37
N SER A 129 9.24 5.25 -16.34
CA SER A 129 10.15 4.38 -17.08
C SER A 129 11.20 3.75 -16.15
N ASP A 130 11.83 2.65 -16.57
CA ASP A 130 12.81 1.92 -15.75
C ASP A 130 14.06 2.76 -15.41
N ASP A 131 14.36 3.77 -16.25
CA ASP A 131 15.42 4.75 -16.00
C ASP A 131 14.95 5.96 -15.16
N LEU A 132 13.68 5.96 -14.73
CA LEU A 132 13.03 6.98 -13.91
C LEU A 132 12.97 8.38 -14.54
N ARG A 133 13.12 8.50 -15.87
CA ARG A 133 13.20 9.79 -16.57
C ARG A 133 11.90 10.27 -17.20
N LYS A 134 10.94 9.37 -17.46
CA LYS A 134 9.70 9.68 -18.19
C LYS A 134 8.49 8.98 -17.57
N SER A 135 7.30 9.49 -17.87
CA SER A 135 6.06 8.74 -17.61
C SER A 135 6.04 7.45 -18.44
N ALA A 136 5.54 6.37 -17.85
CA ALA A 136 5.36 5.08 -18.51
C ALA A 136 3.88 4.64 -18.54
N LEU A 137 2.96 5.57 -18.31
CA LEU A 137 1.52 5.32 -18.38
C LEU A 137 1.11 5.09 -19.85
N ASP A 138 0.50 3.94 -20.11
CA ASP A 138 0.03 3.49 -21.41
C ASP A 138 -1.41 2.94 -21.33
N SER A 139 -1.85 2.19 -22.35
CA SER A 139 -3.18 1.58 -22.37
C SER A 139 -3.44 0.64 -21.18
N LYS A 140 -2.41 -0.01 -20.62
CA LYS A 140 -2.56 -0.90 -19.45
C LYS A 140 -2.96 -0.10 -18.21
N ALA A 141 -2.51 1.16 -18.11
CA ALA A 141 -2.94 2.05 -17.04
C ALA A 141 -4.43 2.43 -17.17
N VAL A 142 -4.94 2.56 -18.40
CA VAL A 142 -6.36 2.80 -18.65
C VAL A 142 -7.18 1.58 -18.25
N GLU A 143 -6.77 0.38 -18.67
CA GLU A 143 -7.44 -0.88 -18.30
C GLU A 143 -7.48 -1.09 -16.78
N ALA A 144 -6.37 -0.83 -16.09
CA ALA A 144 -6.29 -0.89 -14.63
C ALA A 144 -7.24 0.13 -13.96
N LEU A 145 -7.34 1.35 -14.51
CA LEU A 145 -8.21 2.39 -13.97
C LEU A 145 -9.68 2.02 -14.17
N GLU A 146 -10.04 1.50 -15.33
CA GLU A 146 -11.38 0.98 -15.60
C GLU A 146 -11.75 -0.14 -14.62
N PHE A 147 -10.82 -1.06 -14.36
CA PHE A 147 -11.01 -2.10 -13.35
C PHE A 147 -11.19 -1.51 -11.93
N PHE A 148 -10.38 -0.53 -11.54
CA PHE A 148 -10.53 0.16 -10.25
C PHE A 148 -11.90 0.84 -10.11
N LEU A 149 -12.43 1.41 -11.20
CA LEU A 149 -13.77 1.97 -11.25
C LEU A 149 -14.88 0.90 -11.19
N GLN A 150 -14.61 -0.34 -11.63
CA GLN A 150 -15.53 -1.46 -11.40
C GLN A 150 -15.62 -1.81 -9.93
N LEU A 151 -14.48 -1.89 -9.21
CA LEU A 151 -14.45 -2.11 -7.77
C LEU A 151 -15.21 -1.03 -7.00
N LYS A 152 -15.12 0.25 -7.43
CA LYS A 152 -15.86 1.37 -6.82
C LYS A 152 -17.37 1.09 -6.71
N LYS A 153 -17.97 0.32 -7.62
CA LYS A 153 -19.41 -0.02 -7.59
C LYS A 153 -19.83 -0.89 -6.39
N TYR A 154 -18.86 -1.48 -5.70
CA TYR A 154 -19.04 -2.34 -4.52
C TYR A 154 -18.54 -1.68 -3.24
N ALA A 155 -18.05 -0.44 -3.34
CA ALA A 155 -17.56 0.35 -2.23
C ALA A 155 -18.65 1.26 -1.65
N PRO A 156 -18.46 1.75 -0.40
CA PRO A 156 -19.38 2.69 0.22
C PRO A 156 -19.59 3.96 -0.63
N PRO A 157 -20.81 4.53 -0.67
CA PRO A 157 -21.02 5.87 -1.21
C PRO A 157 -20.08 6.88 -0.55
N GLY A 158 -19.45 7.74 -1.35
CA GLY A 158 -18.49 8.70 -0.85
C GLY A 158 -17.07 8.16 -0.63
N VAL A 159 -16.74 6.94 -1.10
CA VAL A 159 -15.39 6.36 -0.97
C VAL A 159 -14.28 7.26 -1.52
N GLU A 160 -14.57 8.14 -2.48
CA GLU A 160 -13.64 9.20 -2.94
C GLU A 160 -13.18 10.18 -1.84
N ASN A 161 -13.85 10.20 -0.69
CA ASN A 161 -13.49 11.03 0.46
C ASN A 161 -12.83 10.22 1.59
N PHE A 162 -12.63 8.91 1.40
CA PHE A 162 -12.08 8.05 2.46
C PHE A 162 -10.56 8.17 2.51
N ASN A 163 -10.04 8.30 3.73
CA ASN A 163 -8.63 8.18 4.04
C ASN A 163 -8.37 6.97 4.95
N THR A 164 -7.13 6.83 5.41
CA THR A 164 -6.64 5.69 6.19
C THR A 164 -7.57 5.30 7.36
N PRO A 165 -8.09 6.23 8.19
CA PRO A 165 -8.99 5.87 9.29
C PRO A 165 -10.35 5.33 8.80
N ASP A 166 -10.91 5.90 7.73
CA ASP A 166 -12.24 5.52 7.23
C ASP A 166 -12.31 4.06 6.78
N VAL A 167 -11.24 3.60 6.09
CA VAL A 167 -11.08 2.21 5.64
C VAL A 167 -10.85 1.30 6.85
N ARG A 168 -9.91 1.67 7.74
CA ARG A 168 -9.60 0.89 8.94
C ARG A 168 -10.84 0.65 9.80
N ASP A 169 -11.55 1.72 10.15
CA ASP A 169 -12.65 1.67 11.11
C ASP A 169 -13.85 0.90 10.54
N ARG A 170 -14.03 0.91 9.21
CA ARG A 170 -15.03 0.05 8.55
C ARG A 170 -14.63 -1.41 8.51
N LEU A 171 -13.35 -1.70 8.30
CA LEU A 171 -12.83 -3.07 8.28
C LEU A 171 -12.98 -3.71 9.66
N ILE A 172 -12.38 -3.10 10.69
CA ILE A 172 -12.42 -3.63 12.05
C ILE A 172 -13.80 -3.44 12.70
N GLY A 173 -14.59 -2.48 12.23
CA GLY A 173 -15.99 -2.31 12.60
C GLY A 173 -16.93 -3.31 11.94
N GLY A 174 -16.42 -4.17 11.05
CA GLY A 174 -17.20 -5.24 10.40
C GLY A 174 -18.18 -4.77 9.33
N ARG A 175 -18.01 -3.55 8.80
CA ARG A 175 -18.89 -2.94 7.79
C ARG A 175 -18.45 -3.21 6.35
N ILE A 176 -17.22 -3.69 6.14
CA ILE A 176 -16.72 -4.12 4.84
C ILE A 176 -16.18 -5.54 4.92
N ALA A 177 -16.27 -6.30 3.82
CA ALA A 177 -15.66 -7.63 3.74
C ALA A 177 -14.18 -7.61 3.35
N MET A 178 -13.74 -6.65 2.53
CA MET A 178 -12.38 -6.57 2.00
C MET A 178 -11.81 -5.16 2.10
N GLY A 179 -10.51 -5.05 2.37
CA GLY A 179 -9.74 -3.81 2.30
C GLY A 179 -8.58 -3.97 1.33
N THR A 180 -8.50 -3.10 0.31
CA THR A 180 -7.40 -3.13 -0.68
C THR A 180 -6.04 -2.77 -0.08
N GLU A 181 -6.07 -2.12 1.09
CA GLU A 181 -4.90 -1.78 1.87
C GLU A 181 -5.21 -1.93 3.35
N THR A 182 -4.36 -2.70 4.02
CA THR A 182 -4.27 -2.82 5.46
C THR A 182 -2.81 -2.66 5.84
N TRP A 183 -2.56 -1.92 6.91
CA TRP A 183 -1.20 -1.71 7.42
C TRP A 183 -0.95 -2.65 8.61
N PRO A 184 0.27 -3.19 8.79
CA PRO A 184 0.58 -4.12 9.88
C PRO A 184 0.23 -3.59 11.27
N GLY A 185 0.37 -2.27 11.47
CA GLY A 185 0.01 -1.61 12.73
C GLY A 185 -1.47 -1.74 13.13
N TRP A 186 -2.35 -2.14 12.22
CA TRP A 186 -3.77 -2.35 12.52
C TRP A 186 -4.08 -3.75 13.07
N ILE A 187 -3.23 -4.74 12.81
CA ILE A 187 -3.54 -6.16 13.04
C ILE A 187 -3.83 -6.40 14.53
N LYS A 188 -3.01 -5.83 15.42
CA LYS A 188 -3.21 -5.94 16.88
C LYS A 188 -4.58 -5.43 17.31
N ASP A 189 -5.02 -4.28 16.78
CA ASP A 189 -6.31 -3.72 17.12
C ASP A 189 -7.46 -4.50 16.48
N ALA A 190 -7.26 -4.99 15.26
CA ALA A 190 -8.24 -5.79 14.54
C ALA A 190 -8.58 -7.11 15.27
N ASP A 191 -7.62 -7.71 15.97
CA ASP A 191 -7.82 -8.90 16.79
C ASP A 191 -8.19 -8.61 18.26
N ASN A 192 -8.26 -7.33 18.65
CA ASN A 192 -8.62 -6.95 20.00
C ASN A 192 -10.15 -6.75 20.14
N PRO A 193 -10.87 -7.61 20.89
CA PRO A 193 -12.33 -7.52 21.03
C PRO A 193 -12.80 -6.23 21.74
N ALA A 194 -11.92 -5.50 22.41
CA ALA A 194 -12.26 -4.21 23.04
C ALA A 194 -12.48 -3.08 22.03
N VAL A 195 -11.88 -3.19 20.83
CA VAL A 195 -11.91 -2.13 19.80
C VAL A 195 -12.35 -2.62 18.42
N SER A 196 -12.33 -3.93 18.17
CA SER A 196 -12.77 -4.56 16.93
C SER A 196 -14.09 -5.31 17.10
N LYS A 197 -14.93 -5.29 16.07
CA LYS A 197 -16.15 -6.10 15.94
C LYS A 197 -15.91 -7.40 15.19
N VAL A 198 -14.70 -7.63 14.70
CA VAL A 198 -14.32 -8.81 13.90
C VAL A 198 -13.04 -9.51 14.39
N PRO A 199 -12.81 -9.64 15.71
CA PRO A 199 -11.58 -10.24 16.22
C PRO A 199 -11.40 -11.67 15.72
N GLY A 200 -10.23 -11.99 15.16
CA GLY A 200 -9.91 -13.30 14.59
C GLY A 200 -10.57 -13.63 13.25
N LEU A 201 -11.48 -12.77 12.75
CA LEU A 201 -12.24 -13.02 11.52
C LEU A 201 -11.54 -12.50 10.27
N LEU A 202 -10.51 -11.67 10.40
CA LEU A 202 -9.72 -11.21 9.26
C LEU A 202 -8.66 -12.24 8.86
N ALA A 203 -8.47 -12.38 7.55
CA ALA A 203 -7.29 -12.95 6.94
C ALA A 203 -6.53 -11.87 6.20
N TYR A 204 -5.23 -12.13 6.02
CA TYR A 204 -4.28 -11.22 5.43
C TYR A 204 -3.49 -11.99 4.36
N THR A 205 -3.40 -11.40 3.18
CA THR A 205 -2.62 -11.96 2.07
C THR A 205 -1.84 -10.84 1.38
N THR A 206 -0.92 -11.22 0.50
CA THR A 206 -0.28 -10.25 -0.39
C THR A 206 -1.34 -9.61 -1.28
N THR A 207 -1.07 -8.41 -1.80
CA THR A 207 -1.95 -7.82 -2.82
C THR A 207 -2.22 -8.83 -3.95
N PRO A 208 -3.48 -9.03 -4.38
CA PRO A 208 -3.80 -9.91 -5.48
C PRO A 208 -3.02 -9.59 -6.76
N GLU A 209 -2.69 -10.64 -7.51
CA GLU A 209 -2.04 -10.55 -8.82
C GLU A 209 -3.06 -10.40 -9.95
N GLU A 210 -2.61 -10.30 -11.20
CA GLU A 210 -3.52 -10.43 -12.35
C GLU A 210 -2.74 -10.96 -13.57
N ARG A 211 -2.12 -10.08 -14.36
CA ARG A 211 -1.26 -10.47 -15.49
C ARG A 211 0.19 -10.60 -15.10
N THR A 212 0.58 -9.85 -14.07
CA THR A 212 1.91 -9.91 -13.49
C THR A 212 1.79 -10.13 -11.99
N LYS A 213 2.85 -10.67 -11.40
CA LYS A 213 2.95 -10.83 -9.95
C LYS A 213 2.75 -9.49 -9.25
N PRO A 214 2.34 -9.50 -7.97
CA PRO A 214 2.21 -8.28 -7.19
C PRO A 214 3.52 -7.50 -7.21
N SER A 215 3.43 -6.17 -7.33
CA SER A 215 4.62 -5.31 -7.39
C SER A 215 5.50 -5.47 -6.15
N PRO A 216 6.84 -5.34 -6.25
CA PRO A 216 7.71 -5.24 -5.08
C PRO A 216 7.37 -4.08 -4.13
N SER A 217 6.47 -3.16 -4.50
CA SER A 217 5.85 -2.22 -3.55
C SER A 217 5.00 -2.90 -2.45
N SER A 218 4.56 -4.15 -2.62
CA SER A 218 4.02 -4.97 -1.52
C SER A 218 5.11 -5.48 -0.57
N GLU A 219 6.39 -5.39 -0.95
CA GLU A 219 7.55 -5.76 -0.12
C GLU A 219 8.22 -4.55 0.55
N SER A 220 7.97 -3.32 0.06
CA SER A 220 8.53 -2.10 0.63
C SER A 220 7.60 -0.90 0.46
N GLY A 221 6.70 -0.70 1.40
CA GLY A 221 6.03 0.58 1.62
C GLY A 221 6.94 1.51 2.44
N THR A 222 7.08 2.75 1.97
CA THR A 222 7.81 3.79 2.68
C THR A 222 7.02 4.24 3.91
N GLY A 223 7.26 3.58 5.05
CA GLY A 223 7.04 4.14 6.38
C GLY A 223 8.23 5.00 6.80
N GLY A 224 8.05 5.82 7.84
CA GLY A 224 8.91 6.95 8.21
C GLY A 224 10.43 6.75 8.08
N TYR A 225 11.08 7.75 7.49
CA TYR A 225 12.52 7.95 7.55
C TYR A 225 12.82 9.00 8.62
N LEU A 226 13.79 8.73 9.50
CA LEU A 226 14.36 9.76 10.36
C LEU A 226 15.30 10.61 9.50
N LEU A 227 14.96 11.89 9.36
CA LEU A 227 15.87 12.92 8.88
C LEU A 227 16.52 13.54 10.12
N HIS A 228 17.85 13.45 10.22
CA HIS A 228 18.59 14.33 11.12
C HIS A 228 18.97 15.58 10.33
N LEU A 229 18.48 16.74 10.81
CA LEU A 229 18.84 18.08 10.36
C LEU A 229 20.14 18.52 11.06
#